data_AF-A0A6V7IBJ9-F1
#
_entry.id   AF-A0A6V7IBJ9-F1
#
_cell.length_a   1.000
_cell.length_b   1.000
_cell.length_c   1.000
_cell.angle_alpha   90.00
_cell.angle_beta   90.00
_cell.angle_gamma   90.00
#
_symmetry.space_group_name_H-M   'P 1'
#
loop_
_entity.id
_entity.type
_entity.pdbx_description
1 polymer ?
#
loop_
_entity_poly.entity_id
_entity_poly.type
_entity_poly.pdbx_seq_one_letter_code
_entity_poly.pdbx_strand_id
1 'polypeptide(L)'
;ISKVCPDKALLGSLKECENLLEIVQRGLADYLQTKRVIFPRFYFLSDDELLEILAQTKNVTAVQPHLNKCFENMKKLKFEDDLQITKMYSADGEEVALEFPLYPVGNVEDWLKQVIFI
;
A
#
# COMPACT_ATOMS: atom_id res chain seq x y z
N ILE A 1 -40.57 5.52 -16.49
CA ILE A 1 -39.92 5.21 -17.79
C ILE A 1 -38.66 6.06 -17.84
N SER A 2 -37.48 5.46 -17.65
CA SER A 2 -36.23 6.21 -17.52
C SER A 2 -35.98 7.02 -18.79
N LYS A 3 -35.71 8.32 -18.63
CA LYS A 3 -35.20 9.18 -19.69
C LYS A 3 -33.76 8.72 -19.96
N VAL A 4 -33.61 7.71 -20.82
CA VAL A 4 -32.31 7.37 -21.40
C VAL A 4 -31.98 8.49 -22.39
N CYS A 5 -30.88 9.20 -22.12
CA CYS A 5 -30.43 10.32 -22.95
C CYS A 5 -30.19 9.83 -24.39
N PRO A 6 -30.89 10.36 -25.43
CA PRO A 6 -30.74 9.92 -26.82
C PRO A 6 -29.49 10.49 -27.51
N ASP A 7 -28.62 11.17 -26.76
CA ASP A 7 -27.44 11.83 -27.28
C ASP A 7 -26.35 10.79 -27.65
N LYS A 8 -26.21 10.53 -28.95
CA LYS A 8 -25.19 9.62 -29.50
C LYS A 8 -23.76 10.07 -29.16
N ALA A 9 -23.51 11.37 -28.98
CA ALA A 9 -22.19 11.87 -28.60
C ALA A 9 -21.91 11.51 -27.13
N LEU A 10 -22.89 11.68 -26.23
CA LEU A 10 -22.77 11.26 -24.84
C LEU A 10 -22.56 9.75 -24.70
N LEU A 11 -23.27 8.93 -25.49
CA LEU A 11 -23.06 7.48 -25.52
C LEU A 11 -21.65 7.11 -26.03
N GLY A 12 -21.14 7.85 -27.01
CA GLY A 12 -19.77 7.69 -27.51
C GLY A 12 -18.73 8.00 -26.43
N SER A 13 -18.86 9.16 -25.77
CA SER A 13 -17.97 9.55 -24.66
C SER A 13 -18.04 8.59 -23.48
N LEU A 14 -19.23 8.08 -23.13
CA LEU A 14 -19.36 7.10 -22.05
C LEU A 14 -18.62 5.80 -22.37
N LYS A 15 -18.75 5.27 -23.58
CA LYS A 15 -18.02 4.07 -24.02
C LYS A 15 -16.51 4.28 -24.06
N GLU A 16 -16.06 5.48 -24.41
CA GLU A 16 -14.65 5.83 -24.35
C GLU A 16 -14.15 5.89 -22.91
N CYS A 17 -14.92 6.47 -21.99
CA CYS A 17 -14.61 6.44 -20.55
C CYS A 17 -14.60 5.01 -20.00
N GLU A 18 -15.51 4.13 -20.42
CA GLU A 18 -15.51 2.71 -20.04
C GLU A 18 -14.23 2.00 -20.49
N ASN A 19 -13.80 2.19 -21.74
CA ASN A 19 -12.56 1.62 -22.26
C ASN A 19 -11.32 2.15 -21.50
N LEU A 20 -11.26 3.46 -21.24
CA LEU A 20 -10.18 4.05 -20.48
C LEU A 20 -10.13 3.50 -19.05
N LEU A 21 -11.30 3.32 -18.42
CA LEU A 21 -11.39 2.74 -17.09
C LEU A 21 -10.88 1.30 -17.08
N GLU A 22 -11.23 0.48 -18.07
CA GLU A 22 -10.75 -0.90 -18.16
C GLU A 22 -9.23 -0.98 -18.31
N ILE A 23 -8.64 -0.09 -19.12
CA ILE A 23 -7.18 0.00 -19.28
C ILE A 23 -6.52 0.38 -17.96
N VAL A 24 -7.04 1.38 -17.25
CA VAL A 24 -6.50 1.82 -15.96
C VAL A 24 -6.62 0.71 -14.91
N GLN A 25 -7.76 0.03 -14.84
CA GLN A 25 -7.98 -1.07 -13.91
C GLN A 25 -7.00 -2.22 -14.15
N ARG A 26 -6.77 -2.58 -15.42
CA ARG A 26 -5.80 -3.62 -15.78
C ARG A 26 -4.37 -3.22 -15.42
N GLY A 27 -3.97 -2.01 -15.79
CA GLY A 27 -2.64 -1.50 -15.46
C GLY A 27 -2.39 -1.41 -13.96
N LEU A 28 -3.41 -1.04 -13.18
CA LEU A 28 -3.35 -1.05 -11.73
C LEU A 28 -3.18 -2.47 -11.19
N ALA A 29 -3.97 -3.43 -11.67
CA ALA A 29 -3.87 -4.84 -11.24
C ALA A 29 -2.46 -5.42 -11.50
N ASP A 30 -1.89 -5.17 -12.69
CA ASP A 30 -0.53 -5.61 -13.05
C ASP A 30 0.54 -4.95 -12.17
N TYR A 31 0.36 -3.66 -11.85
CA TYR A 31 1.24 -2.93 -10.95
C TYR A 31 1.20 -3.49 -9.52
N LEU A 32 0.01 -3.70 -8.96
CA LEU A 32 -0.15 -4.29 -7.63
C LEU A 32 0.45 -5.69 -7.57
N GLN A 33 0.25 -6.50 -8.62
CA GLN A 33 0.84 -7.83 -8.72
C GLN A 33 2.37 -7.79 -8.75
N THR A 34 2.96 -6.83 -9.47
CA THR A 34 4.41 -6.61 -9.50
C THR A 34 4.93 -6.29 -8.09
N LYS A 35 4.23 -5.43 -7.34
CA LYS A 35 4.59 -5.10 -5.96
C LYS A 35 4.50 -6.31 -5.02
N ARG A 36 3.48 -7.17 -5.19
CA ARG A 36 3.35 -8.43 -4.44
C ARG A 36 4.48 -9.43 -4.73
N VAL A 37 4.95 -9.50 -5.97
CA VAL A 37 6.11 -10.33 -6.34
C VAL A 37 7.39 -9.81 -5.68
N ILE A 38 7.58 -8.49 -5.66
CA ILE A 38 8.75 -7.86 -5.04
C ILE A 38 8.74 -8.06 -3.51
N PHE A 39 7.58 -8.00 -2.87
CA PHE A 39 7.43 -8.18 -1.44
C PHE A 39 6.24 -9.09 -1.09
N PRO A 40 6.48 -10.41 -0.91
CA PRO A 40 5.41 -11.40 -0.76
C PRO A 40 4.47 -11.17 0.43
N ARG A 41 4.85 -10.37 1.43
CA ARG A 41 3.93 -10.05 2.55
C ARG A 41 2.75 -9.17 2.12
N PHE A 42 2.79 -8.54 0.95
CA PHE A 42 1.64 -7.83 0.39
C PHE A 42 0.54 -8.75 -0.16
N TYR A 43 0.76 -10.07 -0.24
CA TYR A 43 -0.32 -11.02 -0.53
C TYR A 43 -1.36 -11.11 0.61
N PHE A 44 -1.01 -10.65 1.81
CA PHE A 44 -1.94 -10.61 2.96
C PHE A 44 -2.82 -9.35 2.98
N LEU A 45 -2.62 -8.42 2.06
CA LEU A 45 -3.39 -7.18 1.94
C LEU A 45 -4.37 -7.28 0.77
N SER A 46 -5.56 -6.68 0.92
CA SER A 46 -6.45 -6.46 -0.22
C SER A 46 -5.84 -5.45 -1.21
N ASP A 47 -6.39 -5.37 -2.42
CA ASP A 47 -5.92 -4.42 -3.43
C ASP A 47 -6.06 -2.97 -2.97
N ASP A 48 -7.17 -2.63 -2.27
CA ASP A 48 -7.40 -1.30 -1.71
C ASP A 48 -6.38 -0.95 -0.61
N GLU A 49 -6.09 -1.90 0.28
CA GLU A 49 -5.11 -1.72 1.36
C GLU A 49 -3.69 -1.57 0.81
N LEU A 50 -3.34 -2.38 -0.20
CA LEU A 50 -2.06 -2.28 -0.88
C LEU A 50 -1.94 -0.93 -1.61
N LEU A 51 -3.00 -0.47 -2.25
CA LEU A 51 -3.00 0.83 -2.91
C LEU A 51 -2.86 1.97 -1.89
N GLU A 52 -3.51 1.88 -0.74
CA GLU A 52 -3.41 2.87 0.33
C GLU A 52 -1.96 3.02 0.81
N ILE A 53 -1.26 1.92 1.08
CA ILE A 53 0.14 1.98 1.50
C ILE A 53 1.07 2.49 0.39
N LEU A 54 0.81 2.15 -0.87
CA LEU A 54 1.62 2.57 -2.02
C LEU A 54 1.37 4.04 -2.40
N ALA A 55 0.15 4.55 -2.19
CA ALA A 55 -0.23 5.93 -2.50
C ALA A 55 0.26 6.92 -1.43
N GLN A 56 0.38 6.49 -0.17
CA GLN A 56 0.80 7.35 0.95
C GLN A 56 2.32 7.48 1.07
N THR A 57 3.04 7.67 -0.05
CA THR A 57 4.50 7.83 -0.08
C THR A 57 5.03 8.97 0.78
N LYS A 58 4.22 10.00 1.03
CA LYS A 58 4.56 11.14 1.91
C LYS A 58 4.28 10.89 3.39
N ASN A 59 3.38 9.96 3.71
CA ASN A 59 3.01 9.63 5.08
C ASN A 59 3.40 8.19 5.39
N VAL A 60 4.68 8.01 5.72
CA VAL A 60 5.26 6.69 6.04
C VAL A 60 4.58 6.00 7.23
N THR A 61 3.89 6.74 8.10
CA THR A 61 3.15 6.17 9.23
C THR A 61 1.85 5.48 8.82
N ALA A 62 1.38 5.70 7.58
CA ALA A 62 0.15 5.12 7.05
C ALA A 62 0.21 3.59 6.92
N VAL A 63 1.40 3.00 6.95
CA VAL A 63 1.56 1.55 6.91
C VAL A 63 1.12 0.86 8.19
N GLN A 64 1.10 1.58 9.33
CA GLN A 64 0.87 1.03 10.67
C GLN A 64 -0.39 0.17 10.79
N PRO A 65 -1.56 0.57 10.23
CA PRO A 65 -2.78 -0.22 10.32
C PRO A 65 -2.75 -1.52 9.53
N HIS A 66 -1.79 -1.67 8.61
CA HIS A 66 -1.67 -2.83 7.72
C HIS A 66 -0.55 -3.79 8.16
N LEU A 67 0.36 -3.36 9.05
CA LEU A 67 1.48 -4.17 9.52
C LEU A 67 1.04 -5.48 10.18
N ASN A 68 -0.03 -5.45 10.97
CA ASN A 68 -0.59 -6.63 11.64
C ASN A 68 -1.09 -7.72 10.68
N LYS A 69 -1.41 -7.37 9.42
CA LYS A 69 -1.77 -8.34 8.38
C LYS A 69 -0.54 -8.90 7.67
N CYS A 70 0.47 -8.07 7.46
CA CYS A 70 1.73 -8.48 6.84
C CYS A 70 2.63 -9.30 7.79
N PHE A 71 2.52 -9.07 9.10
CA PHE A 71 3.41 -9.63 10.12
C PHE A 71 2.63 -10.13 11.34
N GLU A 72 2.84 -11.38 11.73
CA GLU A 72 2.17 -11.98 12.89
C GLU A 72 2.61 -11.33 14.22
N ASN A 73 3.90 -10.97 14.35
CA ASN A 73 4.49 -10.47 15.60
C ASN A 73 4.86 -8.98 15.57
N MET A 74 4.47 -8.24 14.53
CA MET A 74 4.75 -6.80 14.42
C MET A 74 3.46 -6.03 14.20
N LYS A 75 3.06 -5.30 15.24
CA LYS A 75 1.85 -4.47 15.22
C LYS A 75 2.16 -3.03 14.91
N LYS A 76 3.30 -2.50 15.40
CA LYS A 76 3.68 -1.11 15.18
C LYS A 76 5.17 -0.91 15.04
N LEU A 77 5.54 0.19 14.37
CA LEU A 77 6.89 0.73 14.35
C LEU A 77 6.97 2.03 15.15
N LYS A 78 8.09 2.27 15.83
CA LYS A 78 8.40 3.55 16.45
C LYS A 78 9.01 4.47 15.40
N PHE A 79 8.30 5.54 15.05
CA PHE A 79 8.84 6.65 14.28
C PHE A 79 9.21 7.77 15.26
N GLU A 80 10.44 8.28 15.16
CA GLU A 80 10.89 9.47 15.88
C GLU A 80 10.44 10.76 15.15
N ASP A 81 10.73 11.92 15.73
CA ASP A 81 10.31 13.24 15.20
C ASP A 81 10.85 13.51 13.78
N ASP A 82 11.98 12.90 13.42
CA ASP A 82 12.62 12.96 12.11
C ASP A 82 12.21 11.82 11.16
N LEU A 83 11.21 11.02 11.55
CA LEU A 83 10.72 9.81 10.87
C LEU A 83 11.71 8.62 10.86
N GLN A 84 12.78 8.66 11.65
CA GLN A 84 13.63 7.50 11.85
C GLN A 84 12.86 6.36 12.54
N ILE A 85 13.03 5.14 12.05
CA ILE A 85 12.47 3.93 12.64
C ILE A 85 13.50 3.32 13.59
N THR A 86 13.16 3.24 14.88
CA THR A 86 14.09 2.83 15.95
C THR A 86 13.69 1.53 16.65
N LYS A 87 12.39 1.24 16.71
CA LYS A 87 11.84 0.08 17.43
C LYS A 87 10.64 -0.52 16.71
N MET A 88 10.36 -1.78 17.01
CA MET A 88 9.11 -2.46 16.66
C MET A 88 8.37 -2.90 17.92
N TYR A 89 7.04 -2.95 17.82
CA TYR A 89 6.13 -3.37 18.88
C TYR A 89 5.33 -4.58 18.46
N SER A 90 5.25 -5.59 19.33
CA SER A 90 4.39 -6.76 19.14
C SER A 90 2.93 -6.46 19.47
N ALA A 91 2.05 -7.44 19.22
CA ALA A 91 0.64 -7.31 19.57
C ALA A 91 0.40 -7.24 21.08
N ASP A 92 1.28 -7.89 21.86
CA ASP A 92 1.24 -7.97 23.33
C ASP A 92 1.93 -6.79 24.02
N GLY A 93 2.49 -5.86 23.23
CA GLY A 93 3.16 -4.66 23.74
C GLY A 93 4.64 -4.85 24.07
N GLU A 94 5.23 -5.99 23.69
CA GLU A 94 6.67 -6.16 23.75
C GLU A 94 7.34 -5.21 22.76
N GLU A 95 8.44 -4.57 23.18
CA GLU A 95 9.23 -3.72 22.33
C GLU A 95 10.59 -4.35 22.03
N VAL A 96 10.99 -4.27 20.76
CA VAL A 96 12.31 -4.70 20.31
C VAL A 96 12.96 -3.53 19.60
N ALA A 97 14.13 -3.12 20.07
CA ALA A 97 14.94 -2.12 19.40
C ALA A 97 15.55 -2.72 18.13
N LEU A 98 15.53 -1.96 17.04
CA LEU A 98 16.23 -2.33 15.83
C LEU A 98 17.74 -2.18 16.09
N GLU A 99 18.53 -3.16 15.65
CA GLU A 99 20.00 -3.09 15.78
C GLU A 99 20.55 -1.87 15.03
N PHE A 100 19.96 -1.56 13.88
CA PHE A 100 20.28 -0.40 13.05
C PHE A 100 19.02 0.42 12.76
N PRO A 101 18.85 1.59 13.37
CA PRO A 101 17.79 2.52 13.01
C PRO A 101 17.86 2.93 11.54
N LEU A 102 16.71 3.06 10.88
CA LEU A 102 16.66 3.34 9.44
C LEU A 102 15.60 4.39 9.11
N TYR A 103 15.80 5.08 7.98
CA TYR A 103 14.83 6.04 7.46
C TYR A 103 13.99 5.39 6.34
N PRO A 104 12.66 5.53 6.36
CA PRO A 104 11.76 4.98 5.35
C PRO A 104 11.82 5.80 4.05
N VAL A 105 12.91 5.66 3.29
CA VAL A 105 13.15 6.39 2.04
C VAL A 105 12.84 5.49 0.84
N GLY A 106 12.21 6.05 -0.19
CA GLY A 106 11.90 5.32 -1.42
C GLY A 106 10.58 4.55 -1.34
N ASN A 107 10.53 3.38 -1.98
CA ASN A 107 9.29 2.60 -2.02
C ASN A 107 9.05 1.88 -0.68
N VAL A 108 7.79 1.68 -0.34
CA VAL A 108 7.36 1.04 0.91
C VAL A 108 7.92 -0.36 1.07
N GLU A 109 7.95 -1.14 0.00
CA GLU A 109 8.52 -2.49 0.03
C GLU A 109 10.02 -2.52 0.31
N ASP A 110 10.78 -1.48 -0.05
CA ASP A 110 12.24 -1.50 0.02
C ASP A 110 12.71 -1.27 1.47
N TRP A 111 12.09 -0.32 2.17
CA TRP A 111 12.42 -0.08 3.56
C TRP A 111 11.71 -1.07 4.51
N LEU A 112 10.50 -1.57 4.18
CA LEU A 112 9.87 -2.63 4.99
C LEU A 112 10.71 -3.91 5.00
N LYS A 113 11.35 -4.27 3.88
CA LYS A 113 12.30 -5.39 3.84
C LYS A 113 13.42 -5.20 4.86
N GLN A 114 14.02 -4.00 4.91
CA GLN A 114 15.13 -3.72 5.82
C GLN A 114 14.72 -3.88 7.29
N VAL A 115 13.48 -3.53 7.65
CA VAL A 115 12.97 -3.70 9.02
C VAL A 115 12.90 -5.19 9.45
N ILE A 116 12.72 -6.12 8.50
CA ILE A 116 12.50 -7.56 8.80
C ILE A 116 13.77 -8.39 8.68
N PHE A 117 14.71 -7.97 7.82
CA PHE A 117 15.95 -8.70 7.54
C PHE A 117 17.11 -8.32 8.48
N ILE A 118 16.85 -7.49 9.49
CA ILE A 118 17.73 -7.21 10.64
C ILE A 118 17.26 -8.10 11.79
#